data_AF-A0A1F4EL28-F1
#
_entry.id   AF-A0A1F4EL28-F1
#
_cell.length_a   1.000
_cell.length_b   1.000
_cell.length_c   1.000
_cell.angle_alpha   90.00
_cell.angle_beta   90.00
_cell.angle_gamma   90.00
#
_symmetry.space_group_name_H-M   'P 1'
#
loop_
_entity.id
_entity.type
_entity.pdbx_description
1 polymer ?
#
loop_
_entity_poly.entity_id
_entity_poly.type
_entity_poly.pdbx_seq_one_letter_code
_entity_poly.pdbx_strand_id
1 'polypeptide(L)'
;MCVLDAPMIPLPNAVTACFEHIFPGEKDRDKRLRDVIALALSELIAIYRTDGDGGLCKLTDAEIVAEGLLRDPGKLLVSRDDLERAMARLQGESLDTARVRLALRHSPKSK
;
A
#
# COMPACT_ATOMS: atom_id res chain seq x y z
N MET A 1 -11.46 6.51 -18.87
CA MET A 1 -10.11 6.78 -19.38
C MET A 1 -9.25 5.62 -18.92
N CYS A 2 -9.03 4.63 -19.77
CA CYS A 2 -8.31 3.41 -19.42
C CYS A 2 -6.81 3.70 -19.45
N VAL A 3 -6.12 3.50 -18.33
CA VAL A 3 -4.68 3.68 -18.23
C VAL A 3 -4.03 2.45 -18.86
N LEU A 4 -3.47 2.62 -20.06
CA LEU A 4 -2.66 1.61 -20.74
C LEU A 4 -1.20 1.72 -20.25
N ASP A 5 -0.55 0.57 -20.05
CA ASP A 5 0.90 0.33 -19.88
C ASP A 5 1.59 0.41 -18.51
N ALA A 6 0.88 0.46 -17.38
CA ALA A 6 1.52 0.21 -16.08
C ALA A 6 1.51 -1.29 -15.74
N PRO A 7 2.63 -1.92 -15.36
CA PRO A 7 2.65 -3.33 -14.97
C PRO A 7 1.80 -3.55 -13.72
N MET A 8 0.64 -4.18 -13.91
CA MET A 8 -0.29 -4.49 -12.83
C MET A 8 0.18 -5.72 -12.06
N ILE A 9 0.02 -5.67 -10.75
CA ILE A 9 0.28 -6.81 -9.86
C ILE A 9 -0.95 -7.11 -9.01
N PRO A 10 -1.20 -8.38 -8.66
CA PRO A 10 -2.23 -8.74 -7.70
C PRO A 10 -2.00 -8.03 -6.36
N LEU A 11 -3.07 -7.50 -5.77
CA LEU A 11 -3.04 -6.85 -4.46
C LEU A 11 -2.39 -7.74 -3.37
N PRO A 12 -2.63 -9.07 -3.28
CA PRO A 12 -1.91 -9.92 -2.33
C PRO A 12 -0.39 -9.88 -2.51
N ASN A 13 0.10 -9.80 -3.74
CA ASN A 13 1.53 -9.73 -4.02
C ASN A 13 2.10 -8.37 -3.62
N ALA A 14 1.34 -7.29 -3.85
CA ALA A 14 1.69 -5.95 -3.37
C ALA A 14 1.77 -5.90 -1.83
N VAL A 15 0.81 -6.52 -1.14
CA VAL A 15 0.80 -6.64 0.32
C VAL A 15 2.02 -7.40 0.82
N THR A 16 2.35 -8.53 0.20
CA THR A 16 3.56 -9.29 0.54
C THR A 16 4.83 -8.46 0.34
N ALA A 17 4.95 -7.77 -0.81
CA ALA A 17 6.09 -6.90 -1.08
C ALA A 17 6.22 -5.77 -0.05
N CYS A 18 5.11 -5.12 0.32
CA CYS A 18 5.10 -4.14 1.40
C CYS A 18 5.48 -4.75 2.74
N PHE A 19 4.97 -5.94 3.08
CA PHE A 19 5.31 -6.60 4.33
C PHE A 19 6.80 -6.89 4.42
N GLU A 20 7.41 -7.49 3.40
CA GLU A 20 8.84 -7.80 3.36
C GLU A 20 9.71 -6.54 3.43
N HIS A 21 9.22 -5.44 2.86
CA HIS A 21 9.90 -4.14 2.90
C HIS A 21 9.84 -3.46 4.26
N ILE A 22 8.69 -3.55 4.96
CA ILE A 22 8.48 -2.94 6.28
C ILE A 22 9.11 -3.81 7.38
N PHE A 23 9.06 -5.14 7.25
CA PHE A 23 9.52 -6.12 8.23
C PHE A 23 10.53 -7.12 7.62
N PRO A 24 11.75 -6.68 7.27
CA PRO A 24 12.72 -7.55 6.62
C PRO A 24 13.09 -8.76 7.49
N GLY A 25 12.91 -9.96 6.96
CA GLY A 25 13.25 -11.21 7.64
C GLY A 25 12.21 -11.73 8.64
N GLU A 26 11.10 -11.01 8.83
CA GLU A 26 9.97 -11.54 9.61
C GLU A 26 9.17 -12.56 8.80
N LYS A 27 8.63 -13.58 9.49
CA LYS A 27 7.75 -14.56 8.86
C LYS A 27 6.35 -13.99 8.80
N ASP A 28 5.85 -13.80 7.59
CA ASP A 28 4.49 -13.36 7.31
C ASP A 28 3.46 -14.43 7.75
N ARG A 29 2.93 -14.27 8.97
CA ARG A 29 1.98 -15.23 9.60
C ARG A 29 0.69 -14.58 10.08
N ASP A 30 0.62 -13.26 10.12
CA ASP A 30 -0.54 -12.56 10.66
C ASP A 30 -1.45 -12.05 9.53
N LYS A 31 -2.59 -12.72 9.37
CA LYS A 31 -3.62 -12.30 8.40
C LYS A 31 -4.11 -10.88 8.69
N ARG A 32 -4.26 -10.49 9.96
CA ARG A 32 -4.74 -9.14 10.31
C ARG A 32 -3.75 -8.07 9.86
N LEU A 33 -2.46 -8.38 9.94
CA LEU A 33 -1.42 -7.45 9.49
C LEU A 33 -1.48 -7.27 7.97
N ARG A 34 -1.71 -8.34 7.21
CA ARG A 34 -1.95 -8.24 5.75
C ARG A 34 -3.18 -7.40 5.44
N ASP A 35 -4.28 -7.61 6.17
CA ASP A 35 -5.53 -6.86 5.99
C ASP A 35 -5.31 -5.36 6.25
N VAL A 36 -4.52 -5.01 7.28
CA VAL A 36 -4.14 -3.62 7.58
C VAL A 36 -3.25 -3.03 6.49
N ILE A 37 -2.24 -3.76 6.01
CA ILE A 37 -1.38 -3.30 4.91
C ILE A 37 -2.21 -3.08 3.64
N ALA A 38 -3.13 -3.99 3.33
CA ALA A 38 -3.98 -3.89 2.15
C ALA A 38 -4.92 -2.67 2.22
N LEU A 39 -5.46 -2.37 3.41
CA LEU A 39 -6.23 -1.15 3.67
C LEU A 39 -5.36 0.12 3.59
N ALA A 40 -4.15 0.09 4.12
CA ALA A 40 -3.23 1.21 4.00
C ALA A 40 -2.87 1.48 2.53
N LEU A 41 -2.71 0.43 1.72
CA LEU A 41 -2.48 0.56 0.29
C LEU A 41 -3.68 1.18 -0.44
N SER A 42 -4.93 0.85 -0.09
CA SER A 42 -6.10 1.47 -0.75
C SER A 42 -6.18 2.98 -0.56
N GLU A 43 -5.67 3.49 0.55
CA GLU A 43 -5.62 4.94 0.82
C GLU A 43 -4.47 5.64 0.07
N LEU A 44 -3.42 4.90 -0.30
CA LEU A 44 -2.21 5.46 -0.89
C LEU A 44 -2.17 5.35 -2.41
N ILE A 45 -2.76 4.29 -2.97
CA ILE A 45 -2.71 3.98 -4.39
C ILE A 45 -4.07 3.52 -4.91
N ALA A 46 -4.29 3.73 -6.21
CA ALA A 46 -5.52 3.28 -6.86
C ALA A 46 -5.58 1.74 -6.93
N ILE A 47 -6.74 1.19 -6.56
CA ILE A 47 -7.05 -0.23 -6.73
C ILE A 47 -7.88 -0.40 -8.00
N TYR A 48 -7.56 -1.44 -8.76
CA TYR A 48 -8.21 -1.79 -10.01
C TYR A 48 -8.80 -3.20 -9.95
N ARG A 49 -9.72 -3.46 -10.86
CA ARG A 49 -10.21 -4.80 -11.20
C ARG A 49 -10.22 -4.97 -12.71
N THR A 50 -10.02 -6.19 -13.17
CA THR A 50 -10.33 -6.57 -14.55
C THR A 50 -11.85 -6.64 -14.75
N ASP A 51 -12.38 -5.93 -15.74
CA ASP A 51 -13.73 -6.15 -16.22
C ASP A 51 -13.81 -7.45 -17.05
N GLY A 52 -15.03 -7.85 -17.43
CA GLY A 52 -15.27 -9.06 -18.21
C GLY A 52 -14.68 -9.04 -19.62
N ASP A 53 -14.30 -7.86 -20.12
CA ASP A 53 -13.74 -7.63 -21.45
C ASP A 53 -12.21 -7.42 -21.41
N GLY A 54 -11.59 -7.59 -20.23
CA GLY A 54 -10.14 -7.44 -20.01
C GLY A 54 -9.68 -6.00 -19.78
N GLY A 55 -10.59 -5.03 -19.68
CA GLY A 55 -10.33 -3.66 -19.28
C GLY A 55 -10.07 -3.53 -17.78
N LEU A 56 -9.45 -2.41 -17.38
CA LEU A 56 -9.15 -2.11 -15.98
C LEU A 56 -10.09 -1.02 -15.46
N CYS A 57 -10.90 -1.39 -14.46
CA CYS A 57 -11.79 -0.48 -13.75
C CYS A 57 -11.16 -0.08 -12.43
N LYS A 58 -10.93 1.23 -12.23
CA LYS A 58 -10.54 1.77 -10.93
C LYS A 58 -11.73 1.67 -9.97
N LEU A 59 -11.48 1.13 -8.78
CA LEU A 59 -12.47 1.05 -7.72
C LEU A 59 -12.53 2.37 -6.94
N THR A 60 -13.74 2.73 -6.55
CA THR A 60 -14.05 3.80 -5.59
C THR A 60 -13.95 3.26 -4.16
N ASP A 61 -13.82 4.16 -3.19
CA ASP A 61 -13.76 3.80 -1.77
C ASP A 61 -15.00 3.02 -1.33
N ALA A 62 -16.17 3.38 -1.85
CA ALA A 62 -17.42 2.67 -1.59
C ALA A 62 -17.38 1.24 -2.13
N GLU A 63 -16.82 1.02 -3.33
CA GLU A 63 -16.65 -0.32 -3.90
C GLU A 63 -15.61 -1.13 -3.13
N ILE A 64 -14.51 -0.49 -2.70
CA ILE A 64 -13.48 -1.13 -1.87
C ILE A 64 -14.08 -1.65 -0.56
N VAL A 65 -14.96 -0.87 0.07
CA VAL A 65 -15.68 -1.26 1.29
C VAL A 65 -16.74 -2.32 1.01
N ALA A 66 -17.52 -2.18 -0.06
CA ALA A 66 -18.65 -3.05 -0.38
C ALA A 66 -18.21 -4.44 -0.89
N GLU A 67 -17.20 -4.48 -1.76
CA GLU A 67 -16.57 -5.71 -2.24
C GLU A 67 -15.85 -6.41 -1.10
N GLY A 68 -15.39 -5.64 -0.11
CA GLY A 68 -14.46 -6.08 0.88
C GLY A 68 -13.15 -6.39 0.19
N LEU A 69 -12.20 -5.47 0.33
CA LEU A 69 -10.77 -5.69 0.06
C LEU A 69 -10.27 -7.05 0.65
N LEU A 70 -10.98 -7.57 1.66
CA LEU A 70 -10.76 -8.82 2.38
C LEU A 70 -11.52 -10.05 1.86
N ARG A 71 -12.56 -9.90 1.02
CA ARG A 71 -13.36 -11.03 0.54
C ARG A 71 -12.71 -11.74 -0.64
N ASP A 72 -12.18 -11.00 -1.60
CA ASP A 72 -11.53 -11.58 -2.78
C ASP A 72 -10.37 -10.71 -3.30
N PRO A 73 -9.30 -10.55 -2.51
CA PRO A 73 -8.17 -9.71 -2.89
C PRO A 73 -7.43 -10.23 -4.14
N GLY A 74 -7.56 -11.51 -4.48
CA GLY A 74 -6.90 -12.11 -5.64
C GLY A 74 -7.35 -11.55 -6.99
N LYS A 75 -8.52 -10.88 -7.02
CA LYS A 75 -9.06 -10.22 -8.22
C LYS A 75 -8.74 -8.73 -8.29
N LEU A 76 -8.10 -8.19 -7.25
CA LEU A 76 -7.74 -6.80 -7.16
C LEU A 76 -6.30 -6.60 -7.66
N LEU A 77 -6.11 -5.52 -8.40
CA LEU A 77 -4.85 -5.17 -9.04
C LEU A 77 -4.41 -3.80 -8.58
N VAL A 78 -3.10 -3.60 -8.51
CA VAL A 78 -2.50 -2.28 -8.30
C VAL A 78 -1.38 -2.08 -9.31
N SER A 79 -1.10 -0.82 -9.62
CA SER A 79 0.05 -0.45 -10.44
C SER A 79 1.34 -0.69 -9.65
N ARG A 80 2.29 -1.45 -10.21
CA ARG A 80 3.61 -1.65 -9.60
C ARG A 80 4.34 -0.32 -9.40
N ASP A 81 4.28 0.57 -10.37
CA ASP A 81 4.96 1.87 -10.30
C ASP A 81 4.37 2.75 -9.19
N ASP A 82 3.06 2.68 -8.96
CA ASP A 82 2.42 3.39 -7.86
C ASP A 82 2.79 2.77 -6.52
N LEU A 83 2.88 1.43 -6.44
CA LEU A 83 3.35 0.74 -5.25
C LEU A 83 4.78 1.16 -4.89
N GLU A 84 5.71 1.13 -5.84
CA GLU A 84 7.10 1.53 -5.61
C GLU A 84 7.21 2.98 -5.13
N ARG A 85 6.44 3.88 -5.75
CA ARG A 85 6.37 5.29 -5.33
C ARG A 85 5.77 5.43 -3.93
N ALA A 86 4.71 4.70 -3.60
CA ALA A 86 4.10 4.71 -2.28
C ALA A 86 5.06 4.18 -1.21
N MET A 87 5.77 3.08 -1.47
CA MET A 87 6.78 2.53 -0.56
C MET A 87 7.95 3.50 -0.34
N ALA A 88 8.47 4.11 -1.41
CA ALA A 88 9.54 5.11 -1.30
C ALA A 88 9.10 6.33 -0.49
N ARG A 89 7.85 6.78 -0.68
CA ARG A 89 7.27 7.90 0.07
C ARG A 89 7.08 7.56 1.55
N LEU A 90 6.56 6.37 1.87
CA LEU A 90 6.40 5.90 3.25
C LEU A 90 7.75 5.86 3.99
N GLN A 91 8.83 5.45 3.31
CA GLN A 91 10.17 5.49 3.88
C GLN A 91 10.68 6.92 4.09
N GLY A 92 10.51 7.80 3.10
CA GLY A 92 10.90 9.21 3.21
C GLY A 92 10.20 9.93 4.37
N GLU A 93 8.87 9.81 4.47
CA GLU A 93 8.08 10.42 5.54
C GLU A 93 8.42 9.85 6.92
N SER A 94 8.75 8.55 7.00
CA SER A 94 9.22 7.92 8.23
C SER A 94 10.60 8.46 8.68
N LEU A 95 11.52 8.67 7.74
CA LEU A 95 12.83 9.26 8.01
C LEU A 95 12.72 10.71 8.48
N ASP A 96 11.86 11.51 7.85
CA ASP A 96 11.63 12.89 8.26
C ASP A 96 11.01 12.97 9.65
N THR A 97 10.02 12.12 9.94
CA THR A 97 9.44 12.01 11.29
C THR A 97 10.49 11.59 12.32
N ALA A 98 11.38 10.64 11.99
CA ALA A 98 12.46 10.21 12.87
C ALA A 98 13.49 11.33 13.11
N ARG A 99 13.85 12.09 12.07
CA ARG A 99 14.75 13.26 12.17
C ARG A 99 14.15 14.36 13.05
N VAL A 100 12.87 14.68 12.89
CA VAL A 100 12.15 15.65 13.73
C VAL A 100 12.15 15.18 15.18
N ARG A 101 11.82 13.91 15.45
CA ARG A 101 11.85 13.35 16.81
C ARG A 101 13.26 13.37 17.42
N LEU A 102 14.30 13.12 16.63
CA LEU A 102 15.67 13.21 17.07
C LEU A 102 16.06 14.66 17.39
N ALA A 103 15.77 15.60 16.50
CA ALA A 103 16.00 17.02 16.71
C ALA A 103 15.30 17.54 17.97
N LEU A 104 14.06 17.11 18.23
CA LEU A 104 13.32 17.45 19.44
C LEU A 104 13.91 16.83 20.71
N ARG A 105 14.47 15.61 20.63
CA ARG A 105 15.19 14.97 21.76
C ARG A 105 16.52 15.64 22.07
N HIS A 106 17.20 16.18 21.06
CA HIS A 106 18.48 16.87 21.20
C HIS A 106 18.34 18.39 21.37
N SER A 107 17.12 18.93 21.34
CA SER A 107 16.89 20.33 21.65
C SER A 107 17.24 20.58 23.13
N PRO A 108 18.16 21.50 23.44
CA PRO A 108 18.50 21.80 24.81
C PRO A 108 17.23 22.30 25.51
N LYS A 109 16.91 21.71 26.67
CA LYS A 109 15.88 22.26 27.55
C LYS A 109 16.38 23.64 27.98
N SER A 110 15.85 24.70 27.39
CA SER A 110 16.07 26.05 27.88
C SER A 110 15.55 26.08 29.32
N LYS A 111 16.48 26.26 30.27
CA LYS A 111 16.15 26.73 31.61
C LYS A 111 15.77 28.20 31.56
#